data_AF-A0A6N0M2Z3-F1
#
_entry.id   AF-A0A6N0M2Z3-F1
#
_cell.length_a   1.000
_cell.length_b   1.000
_cell.length_c   1.000
_cell.angle_alpha   90.00
_cell.angle_beta   90.00
_cell.angle_gamma   90.00
#
_symmetry.space_group_name_H-M   'P 1'
#
loop_
_entity.id
_entity.type
_entity.pdbx_description
1 polymer ?
#
loop_
_entity_poly.entity_id
_entity_poly.type
_entity_poly.pdbx_seq_one_letter_code
_entity_poly.pdbx_strand_id
1 'polypeptide(L)'
;MNLSGSELRRIVNAILSAYPTQADLAMMVQFELEENVDAIAGGGNLTQLVFNLVTKWAIPRGKISRLIIAAYETNPGNPELKEFYESVVFKKRFIVDSSVKTQDFGPDISWRGESDEIQLQSWLQPEPDYWDVGFLKRAIEQSASVCRLEIPSRKIMGTGVLITPNKVLTNYHIVKYSEEDNLETNVLNAVLKFGCLTSDNGLETQGKSFKLDRQKPILCFSKTEDLDYILLQVEAKITQATDIKPARWDSHKLPLEKMRLSVLQHPEGDSMKLSVSQDGITGVYQNSGLVQYVNKTALGSSGSPCFDENWYLVALHHAQRAKTFGSIREGILFVSIYQEIKDFLN
;
A
#
# COMPACT_ATOMS: atom_id res chain seq x y z
N MET A 1 3.07 -12.27 21.55
CA MET A 1 2.64 -11.20 22.48
C MET A 1 3.20 -11.56 23.85
N ASN A 2 4.11 -10.77 24.41
CA ASN A 2 4.59 -10.98 25.79
C ASN A 2 3.64 -10.23 26.72
N LEU A 3 2.87 -10.96 27.54
CA LEU A 3 1.97 -10.38 28.53
C LEU A 3 2.73 -10.20 29.86
N SER A 4 2.63 -9.02 30.45
CA SER A 4 3.04 -8.80 31.84
C SER A 4 2.15 -9.60 32.81
N GLY A 5 2.62 -9.81 34.04
CA GLY A 5 1.84 -10.55 35.04
C GLY A 5 0.47 -9.92 35.36
N SER A 6 0.36 -8.59 35.27
CA SER A 6 -0.91 -7.87 35.44
C SER A 6 -1.85 -8.06 34.26
N GLU A 7 -1.34 -8.04 33.03
CA GLU A 7 -2.13 -8.31 31.83
C GLU A 7 -2.61 -9.77 31.78
N LEU A 8 -1.75 -10.72 32.17
CA LEU A 8 -2.11 -12.13 32.26
C LEU A 8 -3.28 -12.36 33.22
N ARG A 9 -3.27 -11.70 34.39
CA ARG A 9 -4.36 -11.80 35.36
C ARG A 9 -5.66 -11.23 34.80
N ARG A 10 -5.59 -10.09 34.12
CA ARG A 10 -6.77 -9.44 33.53
C ARG A 10 -7.40 -10.27 32.42
N ILE A 11 -6.60 -10.86 31.53
CA ILE A 11 -7.15 -11.70 30.44
C ILE A 11 -7.76 -13.00 30.97
N VAL A 12 -7.14 -13.64 31.96
CA VAL A 12 -7.69 -14.85 32.60
C VAL A 12 -9.04 -14.54 33.25
N ASN A 13 -9.16 -13.41 33.97
CA ASN A 13 -10.42 -12.99 34.56
C ASN A 13 -11.49 -12.68 33.51
N ALA A 14 -11.14 -12.00 32.42
CA ALA A 14 -12.08 -11.67 31.36
C ALA A 14 -12.66 -12.94 30.69
N ILE A 15 -11.83 -13.95 30.44
CA ILE A 15 -12.29 -15.24 29.89
C ILE A 15 -13.19 -15.97 30.89
N LEU A 16 -12.85 -15.98 32.18
CA LEU A 16 -13.67 -16.60 33.23
C LEU A 16 -15.05 -15.93 33.38
N SER A 17 -15.07 -14.60 33.24
CA SER A 17 -16.29 -13.79 33.28
C SER A 17 -17.20 -14.05 32.07
N ALA A 18 -16.62 -14.26 30.89
CA ALA A 18 -17.36 -14.55 29.67
C ALA A 18 -17.82 -16.01 29.54
N TYR A 19 -17.08 -16.95 30.14
CA TYR A 19 -17.31 -18.39 30.09
C TYR A 19 -17.27 -18.96 31.51
N PRO A 20 -18.38 -18.84 32.28
CA PRO A 20 -18.40 -19.19 33.71
C PRO A 20 -18.43 -20.71 33.97
N THR A 21 -18.60 -21.54 32.94
CA THR A 21 -18.58 -23.00 33.04
C THR A 21 -17.55 -23.62 32.11
N GLN A 22 -17.07 -24.82 32.47
CA GLN A 22 -16.14 -25.58 31.63
C GLN A 22 -16.77 -25.99 30.29
N ALA A 23 -18.08 -26.25 30.27
CA ALA A 23 -18.80 -26.59 29.05
C ALA A 23 -18.85 -25.42 28.05
N ASP A 24 -19.14 -24.20 28.53
CA ASP A 24 -19.19 -23.01 27.67
C ASP A 24 -17.82 -22.69 27.07
N LEU A 25 -16.76 -22.80 27.88
CA LEU A 25 -15.39 -22.63 27.41
C LEU A 25 -15.02 -23.71 26.37
N ALA A 26 -15.38 -24.98 26.63
CA ALA A 26 -15.11 -26.08 25.71
C ALA A 26 -15.82 -25.90 24.37
N MET A 27 -17.09 -25.46 24.37
CA MET A 27 -17.83 -25.18 23.13
C MET A 27 -17.17 -24.07 22.32
N MET A 28 -16.80 -22.95 22.93
CA MET A 28 -16.11 -21.86 22.21
C MET A 28 -14.78 -22.33 21.62
N VAL A 29 -13.96 -23.03 22.39
CA VAL A 29 -12.66 -23.53 21.90
C VAL A 29 -12.85 -24.57 20.79
N GLN A 30 -13.85 -25.44 20.89
CA GLN A 30 -14.11 -26.47 19.89
C GLN A 30 -14.68 -25.90 18.59
N PHE A 31 -15.63 -24.96 18.66
CA PHE A 31 -16.29 -24.41 17.47
C PHE A 31 -15.45 -23.33 16.78
N GLU A 32 -14.82 -22.43 17.54
CA GLU A 32 -14.12 -21.28 16.95
C GLU A 32 -12.63 -21.52 16.72
N LEU A 33 -12.02 -22.39 17.52
CA LEU A 33 -10.58 -22.66 17.45
C LEU A 33 -10.26 -24.05 16.87
N GLU A 34 -11.28 -24.91 16.71
CA GLU A 34 -11.17 -26.31 16.26
C GLU A 34 -10.26 -27.17 17.15
N GLU A 35 -10.25 -26.88 18.46
CA GLU A 35 -9.33 -27.50 19.42
C GLU A 35 -10.08 -28.13 20.60
N ASN A 36 -9.52 -29.19 21.18
CA ASN A 36 -10.08 -29.80 22.39
C ASN A 36 -9.41 -29.21 23.63
N VAL A 37 -10.16 -28.43 24.43
CA VAL A 37 -9.65 -27.70 25.59
C VAL A 37 -9.02 -28.60 26.66
N ASP A 38 -9.57 -29.80 26.86
CA ASP A 38 -9.07 -30.75 27.86
C ASP A 38 -7.72 -31.35 27.43
N ALA A 39 -7.51 -31.53 26.13
CA ALA A 39 -6.26 -32.05 25.58
C ALA A 39 -5.12 -31.01 25.62
N ILE A 40 -5.43 -29.72 25.49
CA ILE A 40 -4.41 -28.67 25.30
C ILE A 40 -4.06 -27.88 26.57
N ALA A 41 -4.97 -27.80 27.53
CA ALA A 41 -4.82 -26.97 28.72
C ALA A 41 -4.92 -27.80 29.99
N GLY A 42 -5.96 -28.64 30.11
CA GLY A 42 -6.28 -29.41 31.31
C GLY A 42 -6.36 -28.57 32.60
N GLY A 43 -6.78 -29.17 33.71
CA GLY A 43 -6.78 -28.47 35.01
C GLY A 43 -7.75 -29.09 36.01
N GLY A 44 -7.47 -28.92 37.30
CA GLY A 44 -8.35 -29.43 38.37
C GLY A 44 -9.60 -28.57 38.62
N ASN A 45 -9.66 -27.37 38.05
CA ASN A 45 -10.82 -26.47 38.11
C ASN A 45 -10.77 -25.48 36.92
N LEU A 46 -11.88 -24.77 36.68
CA LEU A 46 -12.03 -23.86 35.54
C LEU A 46 -10.96 -22.75 35.51
N THR A 47 -10.61 -22.16 36.65
CA THR A 47 -9.56 -21.15 36.75
C THR A 47 -8.21 -21.70 36.28
N GLN A 48 -7.84 -22.89 36.73
CA GLN A 48 -6.61 -23.55 36.31
C GLN A 48 -6.63 -23.92 34.83
N LEU A 49 -7.78 -24.34 34.32
CA LEU A 49 -8.00 -24.65 32.90
C LEU A 49 -7.79 -23.42 32.02
N VAL A 50 -8.44 -22.29 32.32
CA VAL A 50 -8.27 -21.02 31.59
C VAL A 50 -6.83 -20.53 31.69
N PHE A 51 -6.23 -20.59 32.88
CA PHE A 51 -4.83 -20.20 33.06
C PHE A 51 -3.88 -21.04 32.20
N ASN A 52 -4.05 -22.36 32.17
CA ASN A 52 -3.25 -23.25 31.32
C ASN A 52 -3.53 -23.02 29.83
N LEU A 53 -4.78 -22.77 29.45
CA LEU A 53 -5.16 -22.46 28.07
C LEU A 53 -4.42 -21.22 27.57
N VAL A 54 -4.31 -20.18 28.40
CA VAL A 54 -3.56 -18.96 28.07
C VAL A 54 -2.05 -19.21 28.08
N THR A 55 -1.51 -19.80 29.15
CA THR A 55 -0.05 -19.85 29.40
C THR A 55 0.68 -21.03 28.76
N LYS A 56 0.04 -22.19 28.65
CA LYS A 56 0.65 -23.43 28.11
C LYS A 56 0.27 -23.68 26.65
N TRP A 57 -0.88 -23.16 26.20
CA TRP A 57 -1.32 -23.31 24.82
C TRP A 57 -1.22 -22.02 24.01
N ALA A 58 -1.94 -20.96 24.40
CA ALA A 58 -2.15 -19.79 23.55
C ALA A 58 -0.89 -18.93 23.37
N ILE A 59 -0.17 -18.61 24.45
CA ILE A 59 1.04 -17.77 24.37
C ILE A 59 2.20 -18.50 23.65
N PRO A 60 2.58 -19.75 24.02
CA PRO A 60 3.73 -20.43 23.40
C PRO A 60 3.54 -20.72 21.91
N ARG A 61 2.28 -20.88 21.45
CA ARG A 61 1.93 -21.14 20.05
C ARG A 61 1.55 -19.88 19.26
N GLY A 62 1.64 -18.69 19.87
CA GLY A 62 1.25 -17.43 19.24
C GLY A 62 -0.25 -17.30 18.92
N LYS A 63 -1.11 -18.08 19.59
CA LYS A 63 -2.56 -18.14 19.37
C LYS A 63 -3.38 -17.21 20.28
N ILE A 64 -2.74 -16.45 21.17
CA ILE A 64 -3.43 -15.57 22.14
C ILE A 64 -4.41 -14.58 21.48
N SER A 65 -4.03 -13.96 20.36
CA SER A 65 -4.93 -13.07 19.62
C SER A 65 -6.14 -13.81 19.02
N ARG A 66 -5.95 -15.04 18.53
CA ARG A 66 -7.06 -15.85 17.99
C ARG A 66 -8.03 -16.24 19.10
N LEU A 67 -7.50 -16.62 20.26
CA LEU A 67 -8.30 -16.93 21.45
C LEU A 67 -9.14 -15.73 21.91
N ILE A 68 -8.55 -14.52 21.96
CA ILE A 68 -9.26 -13.30 22.36
C ILE A 68 -10.39 -12.95 21.39
N ILE A 69 -10.14 -13.09 20.08
CA ILE A 69 -11.14 -12.81 19.03
C ILE A 69 -12.31 -13.79 19.12
N ALA A 70 -12.02 -15.09 19.09
CA ALA A 70 -13.04 -16.14 19.22
C ALA A 70 -13.88 -15.98 20.49
N ALA A 71 -13.22 -15.71 21.62
CA ALA A 71 -13.88 -15.53 22.91
C ALA A 71 -14.82 -14.32 22.93
N TYR A 72 -14.48 -13.23 22.24
CA TYR A 72 -15.34 -12.04 22.20
C TYR A 72 -16.44 -12.13 21.14
N GLU A 73 -16.15 -12.65 19.94
CA GLU A 73 -17.17 -12.76 18.87
C GLU A 73 -18.31 -13.70 19.26
N THR A 74 -18.02 -14.72 20.06
CA THR A 74 -19.03 -15.63 20.64
C THR A 74 -19.79 -14.99 21.80
N ASN A 75 -19.23 -13.97 22.47
CA ASN A 75 -19.88 -13.25 23.58
C ASN A 75 -19.58 -11.73 23.53
N PRO A 76 -20.14 -10.99 22.56
CA PRO A 76 -19.76 -9.60 22.28
C PRO A 76 -20.24 -8.60 23.35
N GLY A 77 -21.14 -9.04 24.24
CA GLY A 77 -21.66 -8.24 25.34
C GLY A 77 -20.73 -8.16 26.56
N ASN A 78 -19.65 -8.95 26.62
CA ASN A 78 -18.73 -8.94 27.77
C ASN A 78 -17.77 -7.72 27.70
N PRO A 79 -17.87 -6.75 28.64
CA PRO A 79 -17.08 -5.53 28.59
C PRO A 79 -15.59 -5.75 28.89
N GLU A 80 -15.25 -6.80 29.66
CA GLU A 80 -13.87 -7.10 30.03
C GLU A 80 -13.11 -7.72 28.85
N LEU A 81 -13.77 -8.59 28.08
CA LEU A 81 -13.22 -9.09 26.82
C LEU A 81 -13.20 -8.01 25.74
N LYS A 82 -14.15 -7.07 25.73
CA LYS A 82 -14.20 -5.98 24.75
C LYS A 82 -12.90 -5.18 24.72
N GLU A 83 -12.32 -4.85 25.87
CA GLU A 83 -11.05 -4.10 25.94
C GLU A 83 -9.89 -4.89 25.30
N PHE A 84 -9.81 -6.19 25.57
CA PHE A 84 -8.81 -7.06 24.96
C PHE A 84 -9.06 -7.27 23.47
N TYR A 85 -10.31 -7.48 23.07
CA TYR A 85 -10.74 -7.62 21.68
C TYR A 85 -10.42 -6.35 20.89
N GLU A 86 -10.78 -5.18 21.39
CA GLU A 86 -10.41 -3.91 20.80
C GLU A 86 -8.89 -3.79 20.75
N SER A 87 -8.15 -4.09 21.81
CA SER A 87 -6.68 -4.04 21.75
C SER A 87 -6.08 -5.00 20.71
N VAL A 88 -6.69 -6.17 20.48
CA VAL A 88 -6.21 -7.20 19.56
C VAL A 88 -6.66 -6.95 18.13
N VAL A 89 -7.88 -6.47 17.90
CA VAL A 89 -8.40 -6.07 16.59
C VAL A 89 -7.80 -4.76 16.17
N PHE A 90 -7.59 -3.80 17.08
CA PHE A 90 -6.77 -2.62 16.84
C PHE A 90 -5.34 -3.08 16.53
N LYS A 91 -4.71 -3.95 17.34
CA LYS A 91 -3.40 -4.53 16.99
C LYS A 91 -3.39 -5.41 15.75
N LYS A 92 -4.48 -6.06 15.30
CA LYS A 92 -4.56 -6.85 14.05
C LYS A 92 -4.82 -5.98 12.84
N ARG A 93 -5.60 -4.90 12.99
CA ARG A 93 -5.65 -3.77 12.06
C ARG A 93 -4.26 -3.15 11.91
N PHE A 94 -3.49 -3.10 13.00
CA PHE A 94 -2.07 -2.81 12.94
C PHE A 94 -1.24 -3.98 12.41
N ILE A 95 -1.48 -5.27 12.62
CA ILE A 95 -0.57 -6.35 12.12
C ILE A 95 -0.75 -6.62 10.61
N VAL A 96 -1.85 -6.19 10.00
CA VAL A 96 -1.97 -6.10 8.53
C VAL A 96 -1.33 -4.81 7.97
N ASP A 97 -0.82 -3.91 8.85
CA ASP A 97 -0.28 -2.59 8.47
C ASP A 97 0.92 -2.09 9.32
N SER A 98 1.56 -2.92 10.15
CA SER A 98 2.52 -2.46 11.19
C SER A 98 3.96 -2.46 10.72
N SER A 99 4.20 -2.74 9.45
CA SER A 99 5.43 -2.31 8.80
C SER A 99 5.32 -0.88 8.26
N VAL A 100 4.13 -0.29 8.14
CA VAL A 100 4.00 1.10 7.69
C VAL A 100 3.69 1.99 8.90
N LYS A 101 4.68 2.78 9.31
CA LYS A 101 4.38 4.03 10.03
C LYS A 101 3.45 4.83 9.11
N THR A 102 2.16 4.97 9.44
CA THR A 102 1.25 5.83 8.68
C THR A 102 1.61 7.29 8.95
N GLN A 103 2.68 7.73 8.30
CA GLN A 103 3.00 9.13 8.09
C GLN A 103 2.27 9.56 6.83
N ASP A 104 1.73 10.77 6.86
CA ASP A 104 1.22 11.43 5.67
C ASP A 104 2.40 11.70 4.71
N PHE A 105 2.20 11.47 3.42
CA PHE A 105 3.24 11.66 2.40
C PHE A 105 2.68 12.39 1.18
N GLY A 106 3.52 13.24 0.57
CA GLY A 106 3.13 14.07 -0.57
C GLY A 106 2.21 15.24 -0.19
N PRO A 107 1.61 15.93 -1.17
CA PRO A 107 0.75 17.11 -0.97
C PRO A 107 -0.51 16.82 -0.17
N ASP A 108 -1.12 17.86 0.42
CA ASP A 108 -2.36 17.72 1.17
C ASP A 108 -3.54 17.32 0.28
N ILE A 109 -4.31 16.33 0.75
CA ILE A 109 -5.48 15.83 0.01
C ILE A 109 -6.74 16.50 0.54
N SER A 110 -7.42 17.24 -0.35
CA SER A 110 -8.81 17.65 -0.13
C SER A 110 -9.72 16.45 -0.45
N TRP A 111 -10.05 15.68 0.58
CA TRP A 111 -10.91 14.50 0.43
C TRP A 111 -12.32 14.91 0.00
N ARG A 112 -12.80 14.34 -1.11
CA ARG A 112 -14.09 14.66 -1.73
C ARG A 112 -15.05 13.47 -1.84
N GLY A 113 -14.58 12.26 -1.54
CA GLY A 113 -15.41 11.06 -1.52
C GLY A 113 -16.29 10.97 -0.26
N GLU A 114 -17.17 9.96 -0.23
CA GLU A 114 -18.13 9.78 0.85
C GLU A 114 -17.47 9.45 2.20
N SER A 115 -18.11 9.86 3.30
CA SER A 115 -17.62 9.66 4.67
C SER A 115 -18.40 8.62 5.47
N ASP A 116 -19.41 8.00 4.87
CA ASP A 116 -20.33 7.08 5.56
C ASP A 116 -19.69 5.69 5.76
N GLU A 117 -19.73 5.17 7.00
CA GLU A 117 -19.06 3.93 7.41
C GLU A 117 -19.45 2.68 6.59
N ILE A 118 -20.70 2.59 6.14
CA ILE A 118 -21.18 1.50 5.26
C ILE A 118 -20.53 1.61 3.87
N GLN A 119 -20.39 2.85 3.40
CA GLN A 119 -19.59 3.28 2.24
C GLN A 119 -18.19 2.69 2.26
N LEU A 120 -17.52 2.98 3.38
CA LEU A 120 -16.12 2.68 3.65
C LEU A 120 -15.85 1.17 3.75
N GLN A 121 -16.80 0.39 4.29
CA GLN A 121 -16.70 -1.07 4.31
C GLN A 121 -16.69 -1.68 2.91
N SER A 122 -17.38 -1.07 1.94
CA SER A 122 -17.38 -1.54 0.54
C SER A 122 -16.04 -1.37 -0.16
N TRP A 123 -15.13 -0.52 0.34
CA TRP A 123 -13.79 -0.31 -0.22
C TRP A 123 -12.77 -1.34 0.27
N LEU A 124 -13.14 -2.14 1.27
CA LEU A 124 -12.34 -3.22 1.84
C LEU A 124 -12.77 -4.59 1.29
N GLN A 125 -13.26 -4.63 0.05
CA GLN A 125 -13.56 -5.87 -0.65
C GLN A 125 -12.33 -6.79 -0.59
N PRO A 126 -12.50 -8.07 -0.23
CA PRO A 126 -11.40 -9.01 -0.22
C PRO A 126 -10.75 -9.08 -1.61
N GLU A 127 -9.42 -9.24 -1.62
CA GLU A 127 -8.71 -9.52 -2.87
C GLU A 127 -9.33 -10.74 -3.55
N PRO A 128 -9.37 -10.79 -4.90
CA PRO A 128 -9.96 -11.92 -5.59
C PRO A 128 -9.25 -13.21 -5.19
N ASP A 129 -10.03 -14.28 -5.01
CA ASP A 129 -9.48 -15.61 -4.70
C ASP A 129 -8.51 -16.11 -5.77
N TYR A 130 -8.66 -15.61 -7.00
CA TYR A 130 -7.85 -16.00 -8.15
C TYR A 130 -7.42 -14.78 -8.98
N TRP A 131 -6.15 -14.79 -9.38
CA TRP A 131 -5.62 -13.89 -10.41
C TRP A 131 -5.43 -14.64 -11.71
N ASP A 132 -5.92 -14.05 -12.81
CA ASP A 132 -5.63 -14.55 -14.15
C ASP A 132 -4.12 -14.49 -14.43
N VAL A 133 -3.54 -15.55 -14.99
CA VAL A 133 -2.11 -15.57 -15.34
C VAL A 133 -1.80 -14.50 -16.39
N GLY A 134 -2.75 -14.20 -17.29
CA GLY A 134 -2.64 -13.09 -18.23
C GLY A 134 -2.55 -11.74 -17.53
N PHE A 135 -3.23 -11.54 -16.40
CA PHE A 135 -3.09 -10.33 -15.58
C PHE A 135 -1.66 -10.19 -15.06
N LEU A 136 -1.08 -11.27 -14.49
CA LEU A 136 0.30 -11.26 -14.02
C LEU A 136 1.30 -11.01 -15.15
N LYS A 137 1.08 -11.63 -16.32
CA LYS A 137 1.91 -11.40 -17.51
C LYS A 137 1.90 -9.92 -17.93
N ARG A 138 0.72 -9.29 -17.97
CA ARG A 138 0.59 -7.86 -18.29
C ARG A 138 1.23 -6.96 -17.23
N ALA A 139 1.15 -7.34 -15.95
CA ALA A 139 1.86 -6.66 -14.87
C ALA A 139 3.37 -6.68 -15.08
N ILE A 140 3.93 -7.85 -15.42
CA ILE A 140 5.35 -8.01 -15.72
C ILE A 140 5.73 -7.17 -16.94
N GLU A 141 4.91 -7.17 -18.00
CA GLU A 141 5.14 -6.35 -19.19
C GLU A 141 5.15 -4.84 -18.87
N GLN A 142 4.23 -4.34 -18.02
CA GLN A 142 4.23 -2.93 -17.61
C GLN A 142 5.35 -2.60 -16.61
N SER A 143 5.85 -3.56 -15.83
CA SER A 143 6.97 -3.32 -14.90
C SER A 143 8.24 -2.84 -15.61
N ALA A 144 8.43 -3.21 -16.88
CA ALA A 144 9.50 -2.72 -17.74
C ALA A 144 9.48 -1.20 -17.99
N SER A 145 8.33 -0.54 -17.78
CA SER A 145 8.17 0.91 -17.92
C SER A 145 8.45 1.69 -16.65
N VAL A 146 8.56 1.02 -15.51
CA VAL A 146 8.62 1.66 -14.19
C VAL A 146 10.05 1.66 -13.68
N CYS A 147 10.49 2.79 -13.15
CA CYS A 147 11.82 2.94 -12.55
C CYS A 147 11.75 3.48 -11.12
N ARG A 148 12.73 3.09 -10.32
CA ARG A 148 13.06 3.78 -9.07
C ARG A 148 13.90 5.02 -9.40
N LEU A 149 13.41 6.19 -9.00
CA LEU A 149 14.16 7.43 -9.05
C LEU A 149 14.91 7.61 -7.74
N GLU A 150 16.23 7.81 -7.83
CA GLU A 150 17.08 8.04 -6.67
C GLU A 150 17.86 9.35 -6.85
N ILE A 151 17.95 10.16 -5.79
CA ILE A 151 18.87 11.31 -5.69
C ILE A 151 19.81 11.02 -4.52
N PRO A 152 20.92 10.30 -4.75
CA PRO A 152 21.76 9.76 -3.68
C PRO A 152 22.35 10.84 -2.76
N SER A 153 22.69 12.01 -3.32
CA SER A 153 23.24 13.15 -2.57
C SER A 153 22.29 13.66 -1.48
N ARG A 154 21.00 13.41 -1.61
CA ARG A 154 19.96 13.86 -0.68
C ARG A 154 19.20 12.73 0.00
N LYS A 155 19.52 11.48 -0.32
CA LYS A 155 18.77 10.28 0.12
C LYS A 155 17.27 10.36 -0.22
N ILE A 156 16.95 11.00 -1.34
CA ILE A 156 15.58 11.06 -1.85
C ILE A 156 15.34 9.86 -2.76
N MET A 157 14.16 9.27 -2.64
CA MET A 157 13.69 8.16 -3.46
C MET A 157 12.25 8.42 -3.93
N GLY A 158 11.94 7.95 -5.12
CA GLY A 158 10.63 8.05 -5.75
C GLY A 158 10.46 7.00 -6.83
N THR A 159 9.32 7.05 -7.52
CA THR A 159 9.01 6.20 -8.66
C THR A 159 8.81 7.07 -9.91
N GLY A 160 9.12 6.53 -11.07
CA GLY A 160 8.83 7.18 -12.35
C GLY A 160 8.37 6.17 -13.39
N VAL A 161 7.74 6.67 -14.46
CA VAL A 161 7.21 5.87 -15.56
C VAL A 161 7.73 6.38 -16.91
N LEU A 162 8.29 5.50 -17.70
CA LEU A 162 8.70 5.76 -19.08
C LEU A 162 7.44 5.80 -19.96
N ILE A 163 7.16 6.93 -20.62
CA ILE A 163 5.95 7.12 -21.44
C ILE A 163 6.24 7.21 -22.94
N THR A 164 7.51 7.43 -23.32
CA THR A 164 8.00 7.32 -24.71
C THR A 164 9.39 6.65 -24.66
N PRO A 165 10.05 6.29 -25.78
CA PRO A 165 11.33 5.56 -25.74
C PRO A 165 12.43 6.21 -24.89
N ASN A 166 12.34 7.50 -24.56
CA ASN A 166 13.36 8.23 -23.82
C ASN A 166 12.81 9.31 -22.86
N LYS A 167 11.51 9.33 -22.55
CA LYS A 167 10.92 10.34 -21.65
C LYS A 167 10.22 9.70 -20.46
N VAL A 168 10.59 10.14 -19.27
CA VAL A 168 10.06 9.64 -17.99
C VAL A 168 9.23 10.73 -17.32
N LEU A 169 8.08 10.31 -16.80
CA LEU A 169 7.20 11.12 -15.98
C LEU A 169 7.35 10.72 -14.51
N THR A 170 7.36 11.70 -13.62
CA THR A 170 7.36 11.52 -12.15
C THR A 170 6.77 12.78 -11.50
N ASN A 171 6.67 12.84 -10.16
CA ASN A 171 6.17 14.04 -9.49
C ASN A 171 7.22 15.15 -9.38
N TYR A 172 6.76 16.39 -9.48
CA TYR A 172 7.62 17.57 -9.31
C TYR A 172 8.15 17.67 -7.88
N HIS A 173 7.32 17.39 -6.87
CA HIS A 173 7.72 17.51 -5.47
C HIS A 173 8.90 16.60 -5.05
N ILE A 174 9.17 15.53 -5.81
CA ILE A 174 10.31 14.63 -5.54
C ILE A 174 11.65 15.35 -5.75
N VAL A 175 11.71 16.23 -6.74
CA VAL A 175 12.93 16.99 -7.09
C VAL A 175 12.90 18.42 -6.58
N LYS A 176 11.73 18.93 -6.16
CA LYS A 176 11.56 20.24 -5.53
C LYS A 176 10.52 20.16 -4.40
N TYR A 177 10.95 19.76 -3.20
CA TYR A 177 10.06 19.64 -2.05
C TYR A 177 9.94 20.94 -1.27
N SER A 178 11.07 21.63 -1.02
CA SER A 178 11.11 22.92 -0.31
C SER A 178 11.69 24.03 -1.18
N GLU A 179 11.59 25.28 -0.75
CA GLU A 179 12.18 26.43 -1.45
C GLU A 179 13.71 26.36 -1.56
N GLU A 180 14.37 25.73 -0.60
CA GLU A 180 15.82 25.54 -0.57
C GLU A 180 16.32 24.55 -1.63
N ASP A 181 15.44 23.70 -2.14
CA ASP A 181 15.78 22.71 -3.15
C ASP A 181 16.10 23.37 -4.49
N ASN A 182 17.23 22.98 -5.07
CA ASN A 182 17.59 23.37 -6.43
C ASN A 182 17.13 22.29 -7.42
N LEU A 183 16.09 22.62 -8.20
CA LEU A 183 15.48 21.72 -9.19
C LEU A 183 16.52 21.11 -10.14
N GLU A 184 17.29 21.95 -10.83
CA GLU A 184 18.27 21.51 -11.83
C GLU A 184 19.36 20.62 -11.22
N THR A 185 19.86 20.96 -10.04
CA THR A 185 20.87 20.16 -9.34
C THR A 185 20.30 18.81 -8.94
N ASN A 186 19.08 18.75 -8.41
CA ASN A 186 18.44 17.50 -8.03
C ASN A 186 18.20 16.60 -9.24
N VAL A 187 17.70 17.17 -10.33
CA VAL A 187 17.48 16.49 -11.61
C VAL A 187 18.80 15.96 -12.18
N LEU A 188 19.87 16.76 -12.25
CA LEU A 188 21.17 16.33 -12.78
C LEU A 188 21.85 15.24 -11.93
N ASN A 189 21.50 15.14 -10.65
CA ASN A 189 21.98 14.09 -9.74
C ASN A 189 21.04 12.88 -9.66
N ALA A 190 19.89 12.92 -10.33
CA ALA A 190 18.93 11.83 -10.34
C ALA A 190 19.46 10.63 -11.14
N VAL A 191 19.17 9.43 -10.63
CA VAL A 191 19.42 8.15 -11.29
C VAL A 191 18.11 7.39 -11.39
N LEU A 192 17.80 6.91 -12.59
CA LEU A 192 16.63 6.09 -12.88
C LEU A 192 17.07 4.63 -12.96
N LYS A 193 16.54 3.77 -12.07
CA LYS A 193 16.83 2.34 -12.06
C LYS A 193 15.63 1.53 -12.49
N PHE A 194 15.74 0.84 -13.62
CA PHE A 194 14.71 -0.05 -14.15
C PHE A 194 15.00 -1.50 -13.75
N GLY A 195 13.95 -2.28 -13.47
CA GLY A 195 14.09 -3.71 -13.18
C GLY A 195 14.70 -4.02 -11.81
N CYS A 196 14.48 -3.16 -10.81
CA CYS A 196 14.74 -3.47 -9.40
C CYS A 196 13.61 -4.37 -8.87
N LEU A 197 13.77 -5.68 -9.00
CA LEU A 197 12.79 -6.71 -8.65
C LEU A 197 13.40 -7.66 -7.61
N THR A 198 12.56 -8.41 -6.89
CA THR A 198 13.03 -9.51 -6.04
C THR A 198 13.32 -10.73 -6.91
N SER A 199 14.54 -11.27 -6.85
CA SER A 199 14.93 -12.51 -7.53
C SER A 199 14.60 -13.76 -6.71
N ASP A 200 14.80 -14.94 -7.28
CA ASP A 200 14.45 -16.23 -6.69
C ASP A 200 15.11 -16.50 -5.32
N ASN A 201 16.26 -15.87 -5.03
CA ASN A 201 16.97 -15.99 -3.76
C ASN A 201 16.52 -14.93 -2.71
N GLY A 202 15.48 -14.15 -3.02
CA GLY A 202 14.96 -13.08 -2.16
C GLY A 202 15.76 -11.77 -2.20
N LEU A 203 16.83 -11.67 -2.99
CA LEU A 203 17.62 -10.46 -3.14
C LEU A 203 17.12 -9.59 -4.29
N GLU A 204 17.32 -8.27 -4.17
CA GLU A 204 17.02 -7.32 -5.23
C GLU A 204 17.97 -7.52 -6.44
N THR A 205 17.41 -7.53 -7.63
CA THR A 205 18.15 -7.51 -8.90
C THR A 205 18.83 -6.16 -9.11
N GLN A 206 20.02 -6.16 -9.71
CA GLN A 206 20.78 -4.91 -9.94
C GLN A 206 20.06 -3.90 -10.87
N GLY A 207 19.17 -4.38 -11.74
CA GLY A 207 18.47 -3.56 -12.71
C GLY A 207 19.40 -2.87 -13.71
N LYS A 208 18.88 -1.86 -14.42
CA LYS A 208 19.62 -1.00 -15.35
C LYS A 208 19.50 0.45 -14.94
N SER A 209 20.64 1.14 -14.83
CA SER A 209 20.71 2.53 -14.36
C SER A 209 20.94 3.52 -15.50
N PHE A 210 20.10 4.55 -15.55
CA PHE A 210 20.16 5.65 -16.50
C PHE A 210 20.22 6.99 -15.76
N LYS A 211 20.89 7.95 -16.36
CA LYS A 211 20.91 9.36 -15.96
C LYS A 211 20.00 10.16 -16.88
N LEU A 212 19.75 11.39 -16.50
CA LEU A 212 19.06 12.33 -17.37
C LEU A 212 20.03 12.97 -18.37
N ASP A 213 19.46 13.49 -19.46
CA ASP A 213 20.22 14.22 -20.47
C ASP A 213 20.96 15.41 -19.84
N ARG A 214 22.22 15.62 -20.22
CA ARG A 214 23.06 16.64 -19.59
C ARG A 214 22.81 18.05 -20.12
N GLN A 215 22.22 18.19 -21.29
CA GLN A 215 21.98 19.49 -21.93
C GLN A 215 20.57 19.98 -21.65
N LYS A 216 19.57 19.09 -21.72
CA LYS A 216 18.16 19.42 -21.51
C LYS A 216 17.44 18.30 -20.75
N PRO A 217 17.74 18.11 -19.44
CA PRO A 217 17.13 17.06 -18.65
C PRO A 217 15.64 17.30 -18.36
N ILE A 218 15.21 18.56 -18.24
CA ILE A 218 13.84 18.96 -17.95
C ILE A 218 13.17 19.44 -19.23
N LEU A 219 12.06 18.83 -19.61
CA LEU A 219 11.28 19.22 -20.80
C LEU A 219 10.16 20.20 -20.43
N CYS A 220 9.41 19.88 -19.38
CA CYS A 220 8.38 20.71 -18.76
C CYS A 220 8.00 20.15 -17.38
N PHE A 221 7.30 20.95 -16.59
CA PHE A 221 6.77 20.53 -15.29
C PHE A 221 5.56 21.40 -14.91
N SER A 222 4.76 20.87 -14.00
CA SER A 222 3.69 21.58 -13.30
C SER A 222 3.94 21.47 -11.80
N LYS A 223 3.75 22.57 -11.07
CA LYS A 223 4.10 22.64 -9.65
C LYS A 223 3.16 21.79 -8.79
N THR A 224 3.57 21.58 -7.54
CA THR A 224 2.84 20.79 -6.55
C THR A 224 1.41 21.27 -6.33
N GLU A 225 1.19 22.58 -6.33
CA GLU A 225 -0.13 23.21 -6.18
C GLU A 225 -1.05 23.06 -7.41
N ASP A 226 -0.50 22.64 -8.55
CA ASP A 226 -1.20 22.47 -9.82
C ASP A 226 -1.37 20.97 -10.15
N LEU A 227 -0.56 20.40 -11.05
CA LEU A 227 -0.62 18.99 -11.49
C LEU A 227 0.57 18.15 -11.04
N ASP A 228 1.48 18.70 -10.22
CA ASP A 228 2.59 18.00 -9.56
C ASP A 228 3.31 16.95 -10.44
N TYR A 229 3.74 17.34 -11.64
CA TYR A 229 4.47 16.45 -12.52
C TYR A 229 5.72 17.11 -13.08
N ILE A 230 6.69 16.29 -13.44
CA ILE A 230 7.85 16.71 -14.22
C ILE A 230 8.13 15.69 -15.32
N LEU A 231 8.29 16.18 -16.55
CA LEU A 231 8.69 15.40 -17.71
C LEU A 231 10.19 15.52 -17.92
N LEU A 232 10.87 14.39 -17.88
CA LEU A 232 12.32 14.30 -17.91
C LEU A 232 12.81 13.61 -19.19
N GLN A 233 13.87 14.16 -19.76
CA GLN A 233 14.59 13.57 -20.88
C GLN A 233 15.68 12.63 -20.36
N VAL A 234 15.57 11.35 -20.69
CA VAL A 234 16.58 10.34 -20.33
C VAL A 234 17.71 10.36 -21.35
N GLU A 235 18.93 10.06 -20.91
CA GLU A 235 20.10 9.93 -21.79
C GLU A 235 19.88 8.90 -22.91
N ALA A 236 20.47 9.14 -24.09
CA ALA A 236 20.20 8.38 -25.31
C ALA A 236 20.45 6.87 -25.21
N LYS A 237 21.34 6.40 -24.31
CA LYS A 237 21.62 4.96 -24.16
C LYS A 237 20.38 4.13 -23.77
N ILE A 238 19.32 4.75 -23.22
CA ILE A 238 18.08 4.03 -22.89
C ILE A 238 17.43 3.41 -24.12
N THR A 239 17.55 4.03 -25.29
CA THR A 239 16.91 3.51 -26.52
C THR A 239 17.57 2.23 -27.05
N GLN A 240 18.71 1.83 -26.48
CA GLN A 240 19.40 0.57 -26.79
C GLN A 240 18.95 -0.59 -25.89
N ALA A 241 18.21 -0.31 -24.80
CA ALA A 241 17.70 -1.33 -23.90
C ALA A 241 16.38 -1.91 -24.42
N THR A 242 16.42 -3.14 -24.94
CA THR A 242 15.26 -3.80 -25.59
C THR A 242 14.22 -4.36 -24.61
N ASP A 243 14.62 -4.56 -23.36
CA ASP A 243 13.82 -5.04 -22.24
C ASP A 243 13.08 -3.91 -21.49
N ILE A 244 13.44 -2.66 -21.74
CA ILE A 244 12.76 -1.47 -21.19
C ILE A 244 11.80 -0.96 -22.26
N LYS A 245 10.53 -0.82 -21.89
CA LYS A 245 9.47 -0.42 -22.83
C LYS A 245 8.61 0.67 -22.21
N PRO A 246 8.14 1.65 -23.00
CA PRO A 246 7.21 2.64 -22.49
C PRO A 246 5.91 2.01 -22.00
N ALA A 247 5.30 2.63 -21.01
CA ALA A 247 3.97 2.30 -20.52
C ALA A 247 2.95 2.46 -21.65
N ARG A 248 1.91 1.62 -21.62
CA ARG A 248 0.75 1.81 -22.50
C ARG A 248 -0.10 2.95 -21.95
N TRP A 249 -0.49 3.89 -22.80
CA TRP A 249 -1.37 4.98 -22.43
C TRP A 249 -2.24 5.39 -23.62
N ASP A 250 -3.32 6.12 -23.33
CA ASP A 250 -4.24 6.68 -24.31
C ASP A 250 -4.66 8.07 -23.82
N SER A 251 -4.57 9.07 -24.70
CA SER A 251 -4.76 10.49 -24.37
C SER A 251 -6.19 10.88 -24.00
N HIS A 252 -7.17 10.00 -24.23
CA HIS A 252 -8.58 10.23 -23.92
C HIS A 252 -9.09 9.28 -22.82
N LYS A 253 -8.22 8.42 -22.29
CA LYS A 253 -8.63 7.35 -21.39
C LYS A 253 -8.70 7.83 -19.95
N LEU A 254 -9.92 7.87 -19.44
CA LEU A 254 -10.23 8.23 -18.06
C LEU A 254 -10.48 6.97 -17.22
N PRO A 255 -10.07 6.97 -15.94
CA PRO A 255 -10.54 5.98 -14.99
C PRO A 255 -12.04 6.20 -14.71
N LEU A 256 -12.71 5.15 -14.24
CA LEU A 256 -14.10 5.22 -13.78
C LEU A 256 -14.16 4.80 -12.31
N GLU A 257 -15.10 5.38 -11.57
CA GLU A 257 -15.33 5.02 -10.17
C GLU A 257 -15.67 3.54 -10.02
N LYS A 258 -15.26 2.94 -8.89
CA LYS A 258 -15.45 1.52 -8.56
C LYS A 258 -14.82 0.57 -9.59
N MET A 259 -13.86 1.04 -10.36
CA MET A 259 -13.07 0.19 -11.25
C MET A 259 -11.72 -0.16 -10.64
N ARG A 260 -11.13 -1.20 -11.22
CA ARG A 260 -9.83 -1.70 -10.80
C ARG A 260 -8.73 -0.69 -11.07
N LEU A 261 -7.86 -0.54 -10.08
CA LEU A 261 -6.63 0.23 -10.19
C LEU A 261 -5.43 -0.62 -9.77
N SER A 262 -4.40 -0.63 -10.60
CA SER A 262 -3.13 -1.33 -10.33
C SER A 262 -1.99 -0.31 -10.24
N VAL A 263 -1.23 -0.33 -9.14
CA VAL A 263 -0.12 0.59 -8.90
C VAL A 263 1.18 -0.19 -8.84
N LEU A 264 2.09 0.07 -9.76
CA LEU A 264 3.46 -0.45 -9.75
C LEU A 264 4.40 0.61 -9.17
N GLN A 265 5.11 0.25 -8.09
CA GLN A 265 5.74 1.24 -7.21
C GLN A 265 7.01 0.70 -6.54
N HIS A 266 7.85 1.62 -6.07
CA HIS A 266 9.00 1.35 -5.20
C HIS A 266 8.75 1.87 -3.78
N PRO A 267 7.87 1.21 -3.00
CA PRO A 267 7.57 1.64 -1.64
C PRO A 267 8.83 1.52 -0.79
N GLU A 268 9.08 2.52 0.04
CA GLU A 268 10.26 2.70 0.90
C GLU A 268 11.60 2.68 0.14
N GLY A 269 11.55 2.80 -1.19
CA GLY A 269 12.71 2.64 -2.06
C GLY A 269 13.12 1.18 -2.28
N ASP A 270 12.31 0.20 -1.87
CA ASP A 270 12.58 -1.22 -2.05
C ASP A 270 12.39 -1.68 -3.50
N SER A 271 12.69 -2.97 -3.73
CA SER A 271 12.32 -3.69 -4.95
C SER A 271 10.84 -3.50 -5.27
N MET A 272 10.51 -3.43 -6.56
CA MET A 272 9.18 -3.09 -7.04
C MET A 272 8.09 -3.97 -6.41
N LYS A 273 6.93 -3.36 -6.14
CA LYS A 273 5.73 -4.02 -5.63
C LYS A 273 4.54 -3.62 -6.49
N LEU A 274 3.59 -4.55 -6.63
CA LEU A 274 2.29 -4.32 -7.24
C LEU A 274 1.25 -4.20 -6.13
N SER A 275 0.48 -3.12 -6.11
CA SER A 275 -0.76 -3.02 -5.33
C SER A 275 -1.96 -3.03 -6.27
N VAL A 276 -2.92 -3.92 -6.03
CA VAL A 276 -4.15 -4.03 -6.83
C VAL A 276 -5.36 -3.80 -5.94
N SER A 277 -6.36 -3.09 -6.46
CA SER A 277 -7.68 -2.99 -5.84
C SER A 277 -8.74 -3.15 -6.92
N GLN A 278 -9.75 -3.99 -6.69
CA GLN A 278 -10.82 -4.27 -7.66
C GLN A 278 -11.79 -3.09 -7.84
N ASP A 279 -12.15 -2.43 -6.74
CA ASP A 279 -13.04 -1.27 -6.73
C ASP A 279 -12.29 -0.05 -6.16
N GLY A 280 -11.04 0.11 -6.60
CA GLY A 280 -10.06 0.97 -5.92
C GLY A 280 -10.34 2.45 -6.06
N ILE A 281 -11.02 2.87 -7.13
CA ILE A 281 -11.27 4.29 -7.44
C ILE A 281 -12.52 4.77 -6.71
N THR A 282 -12.32 5.74 -5.81
CA THR A 282 -13.38 6.32 -4.99
C THR A 282 -13.95 7.63 -5.54
N GLY A 283 -13.26 8.26 -6.50
CA GLY A 283 -13.75 9.48 -7.15
C GLY A 283 -12.86 9.95 -8.30
N VAL A 284 -13.47 10.49 -9.35
CA VAL A 284 -12.76 11.04 -10.52
C VAL A 284 -13.18 12.50 -10.74
N TYR A 285 -12.23 13.42 -10.61
CA TYR A 285 -12.47 14.87 -10.63
C TYR A 285 -11.74 15.51 -11.82
N GLN A 286 -12.30 15.34 -13.02
CA GLN A 286 -11.68 15.78 -14.28
C GLN A 286 -11.35 17.27 -14.31
N ASN A 287 -12.24 18.13 -13.79
CA ASN A 287 -12.05 19.58 -13.78
C ASN A 287 -10.80 20.03 -13.00
N SER A 288 -10.42 19.27 -11.96
CA SER A 288 -9.19 19.52 -11.19
C SER A 288 -8.04 18.59 -11.59
N GLY A 289 -8.25 17.67 -12.55
CA GLY A 289 -7.24 16.70 -12.96
C GLY A 289 -6.92 15.64 -11.89
N LEU A 290 -7.83 15.33 -10.97
CA LEU A 290 -7.56 14.46 -9.82
C LEU A 290 -8.34 13.14 -9.88
N VAL A 291 -7.77 12.09 -9.30
CA VAL A 291 -8.44 10.83 -9.00
C VAL A 291 -8.11 10.41 -7.57
N GLN A 292 -9.11 9.92 -6.83
CA GLN A 292 -8.95 9.42 -5.46
C GLN A 292 -9.18 7.91 -5.42
N TYR A 293 -8.38 7.20 -4.61
CA TYR A 293 -8.39 5.73 -4.54
C TYR A 293 -7.80 5.16 -3.25
N VAL A 294 -7.92 3.84 -3.06
CA VAL A 294 -7.58 3.13 -1.80
C VAL A 294 -6.43 2.11 -1.88
N ASN A 295 -5.74 1.98 -3.02
CA ASN A 295 -4.57 1.10 -3.16
C ASN A 295 -3.50 1.36 -2.09
N LYS A 296 -2.86 0.33 -1.57
CA LYS A 296 -1.75 0.49 -0.60
C LYS A 296 -0.56 1.18 -1.25
N THR A 297 -0.05 2.24 -0.63
CA THR A 297 1.19 2.92 -1.01
C THR A 297 2.00 3.30 0.24
N ALA A 298 3.28 3.60 0.06
CA ALA A 298 4.19 4.05 1.12
C ALA A 298 5.11 5.17 0.61
N LEU A 299 5.97 5.72 1.47
CA LEU A 299 7.03 6.66 1.06
C LEU A 299 7.80 6.12 -0.16
N GLY A 300 8.22 6.94 -1.11
CA GLY A 300 8.89 6.48 -2.34
C GLY A 300 7.94 6.01 -3.45
N SER A 301 6.65 5.88 -3.17
CA SER A 301 5.64 5.58 -4.20
C SER A 301 5.24 6.81 -5.02
N SER A 302 5.59 8.04 -4.60
CA SER A 302 5.35 9.26 -5.41
C SER A 302 5.90 9.07 -6.82
N GLY A 303 5.09 9.42 -7.82
CA GLY A 303 5.38 9.27 -9.24
C GLY A 303 5.10 7.86 -9.78
N SER A 304 4.46 6.99 -9.00
CA SER A 304 4.07 5.67 -9.47
C SER A 304 2.93 5.73 -10.49
N PRO A 305 3.03 4.98 -11.60
CA PRO A 305 1.93 4.87 -12.54
C PRO A 305 0.76 4.09 -11.95
N CYS A 306 -0.44 4.63 -12.15
CA CYS A 306 -1.70 3.97 -11.86
C CYS A 306 -2.31 3.46 -13.17
N PHE A 307 -2.50 2.15 -13.27
CA PHE A 307 -3.01 1.47 -14.44
C PHE A 307 -4.46 1.02 -14.25
N ASP A 308 -5.25 1.16 -15.31
CA ASP A 308 -6.59 0.59 -15.38
C ASP A 308 -6.55 -0.95 -15.53
N GLU A 309 -7.72 -1.56 -15.60
CA GLU A 309 -7.91 -2.99 -15.80
C GLU A 309 -7.27 -3.56 -17.08
N ASN A 310 -7.05 -2.72 -18.08
CA ASN A 310 -6.47 -3.02 -19.38
C ASN A 310 -4.99 -2.64 -19.47
N TRP A 311 -4.38 -2.24 -18.35
CA TRP A 311 -2.99 -1.81 -18.23
C TRP A 311 -2.64 -0.54 -19.02
N TYR A 312 -3.60 0.36 -19.18
CA TYR A 312 -3.36 1.74 -19.62
C TYR A 312 -3.05 2.62 -18.42
N LEU A 313 -1.99 3.41 -18.50
CA LEU A 313 -1.69 4.47 -17.55
C LEU A 313 -2.81 5.50 -17.57
N VAL A 314 -3.49 5.65 -16.43
CA VAL A 314 -4.63 6.58 -16.27
C VAL A 314 -4.35 7.69 -15.26
N ALA A 315 -3.39 7.50 -14.36
CA ALA A 315 -2.99 8.52 -13.40
C ALA A 315 -1.56 8.34 -12.88
N LEU A 316 -1.03 9.38 -12.25
CA LEU A 316 0.26 9.40 -11.54
C LEU A 316 0.01 9.58 -10.04
N HIS A 317 0.44 8.65 -9.20
CA HIS A 317 0.26 8.75 -7.74
C HIS A 317 1.08 9.90 -7.17
N HIS A 318 0.47 10.80 -6.38
CA HIS A 318 1.19 11.95 -5.79
C HIS A 318 1.07 12.09 -4.27
N ALA A 319 0.00 11.60 -3.64
CA ALA A 319 -0.26 11.83 -2.23
C ALA A 319 -0.96 10.67 -1.52
N GLN A 320 -0.66 10.52 -0.23
CA GLN A 320 -1.37 9.64 0.71
C GLN A 320 -1.70 10.40 2.00
N ARG A 321 -2.91 10.21 2.53
CA ARG A 321 -3.31 10.69 3.85
C ARG A 321 -3.94 9.60 4.70
N ALA A 322 -3.54 9.52 5.96
CA ALA A 322 -4.21 8.67 6.94
C ALA A 322 -5.61 9.21 7.25
N LYS A 323 -6.57 8.31 7.44
CA LYS A 323 -7.95 8.58 7.84
C LYS A 323 -8.33 7.62 8.96
N THR A 324 -9.40 7.93 9.69
CA THR A 324 -9.93 7.07 10.76
C THR A 324 -10.32 5.68 10.26
N PHE A 325 -10.66 5.57 8.98
CA PHE A 325 -11.08 4.33 8.31
C PHE A 325 -9.99 3.67 7.45
N GLY A 326 -8.75 4.15 7.50
CA GLY A 326 -7.64 3.60 6.72
C GLY A 326 -6.78 4.70 6.12
N SER A 327 -6.49 4.60 4.82
CA SER A 327 -5.71 5.62 4.11
C SER A 327 -6.33 5.89 2.75
N ILE A 328 -6.33 7.16 2.37
CA ILE A 328 -6.77 7.62 1.06
C ILE A 328 -5.56 8.05 0.26
N ARG A 329 -5.65 7.89 -1.06
CA ARG A 329 -4.62 8.28 -2.00
C ARG A 329 -5.24 9.18 -3.04
N GLU A 330 -4.40 10.03 -3.58
CA GLU A 330 -4.74 10.86 -4.71
C GLU A 330 -3.67 10.67 -5.79
N GLY A 331 -4.12 10.80 -7.03
CA GLY A 331 -3.25 10.85 -8.19
C GLY A 331 -3.73 11.91 -9.17
N ILE A 332 -2.82 12.30 -10.05
CA ILE A 332 -3.07 13.25 -11.12
C ILE A 332 -3.45 12.49 -12.38
N LEU A 333 -4.59 12.83 -12.98
CA LEU A 333 -5.09 12.19 -14.19
C LEU A 333 -4.09 12.35 -15.33
N PHE A 334 -3.72 11.24 -15.98
CA PHE A 334 -2.78 11.26 -17.09
C PHE A 334 -3.29 12.11 -18.26
N VAL A 335 -4.60 12.12 -18.51
CA VAL A 335 -5.20 12.95 -19.57
C VAL A 335 -5.00 14.46 -19.32
N SER A 336 -4.94 14.89 -18.06
CA SER A 336 -4.66 16.28 -17.69
C SER A 336 -3.20 16.63 -17.94
N ILE A 337 -2.29 15.76 -17.53
CA ILE A 337 -0.85 15.90 -17.82
C ILE A 337 -0.61 15.90 -19.33
N TYR A 338 -1.26 15.00 -20.08
CA TYR A 338 -1.13 14.87 -21.53
C TYR A 338 -1.39 16.20 -22.27
N GLN A 339 -2.38 16.99 -21.82
CA GLN A 339 -2.67 18.28 -22.46
C GLN A 339 -1.49 19.25 -22.45
N GLU A 340 -0.67 19.21 -21.39
CA GLU A 340 0.50 20.07 -21.25
C GLU A 340 1.76 19.48 -21.91
N ILE A 341 1.85 18.15 -22.03
CA ILE A 341 3.07 17.49 -22.51
C ILE A 341 3.04 17.03 -23.96
N LYS A 342 1.88 17.04 -24.64
CA LYS A 342 1.69 16.46 -25.99
C LYS A 342 2.72 16.90 -27.03
N ASP A 343 3.16 18.16 -27.00
CA ASP A 343 4.11 18.70 -27.97
C ASP A 343 5.54 18.14 -27.77
N PHE A 344 5.81 17.55 -26.61
CA PHE A 344 7.08 16.88 -26.29
C PHE A 344 7.07 15.39 -26.63
N LEU A 345 5.91 14.79 -26.96
CA LEU A 345 5.80 13.33 -27.14
C LEU A 345 6.08 12.85 -28.57
N ASN A 346 6.25 13.78 -29.51
CA ASN A 346 6.58 13.51 -30.90
C ASN A 346 8.01 12.97 -31.08
#